data_AF-A0A087V9C4-F1
#
_entry.id   AF-A0A087V9C4-F1
#
_cell.length_a   1.000
_cell.length_b   1.000
_cell.length_c   1.000
_cell.angle_alpha   90.00
_cell.angle_beta   90.00
_cell.angle_gamma   90.00
#
_symmetry.space_group_name_H-M   'P 1'
#
loop_
_entity.id
_entity.type
_entity.pdbx_description
1 polymer ?
#
loop_
_entity_poly.entity_id
_entity_poly.type
_entity_poly.pdbx_seq_one_letter_code
_entity_poly.pdbx_strand_id
1 'polypeptide(L)' 'MFAKATKNFVRETDSGGDLIPVSHLNSSDKLQLLSLVTKRKKFWCWQKPKYHFLTVTLSDVLTEDKPIKPGK' A
#
# COMPACT_ATOMS: atom_id res chain seq x y z
N MET A 1 -2.19 -2.34 18.91
CA MET A 1 -3.47 -1.58 18.86
C MET A 1 -3.78 -1.11 17.44
N PHE A 2 -2.94 -0.27 16.82
CA PHE A 2 -3.13 0.29 15.48
C PHE A 2 -3.47 -0.75 14.39
N ALA A 3 -2.64 -1.77 14.20
CA ALA A 3 -2.87 -2.83 13.20
C ALA A 3 -4.23 -3.53 13.31
N LYS A 4 -4.77 -3.64 14.53
CA LYS A 4 -6.08 -4.26 14.78
C LYS A 4 -7.20 -3.29 14.37
N ALA A 5 -7.05 -2.01 14.68
CA ALA A 5 -8.00 -0.97 14.31
C ALA A 5 -8.10 -0.80 12.80
N THR A 6 -6.97 -0.65 12.09
CA THR A 6 -6.96 -0.52 10.63
C THR A 6 -7.52 -1.75 9.93
N LYS A 7 -7.21 -2.95 10.44
CA LYS A 7 -7.78 -4.20 9.90
C LYS A 7 -9.29 -4.27 10.09
N ASN A 8 -9.81 -3.88 11.25
CA ASN A 8 -11.25 -3.88 11.49
C ASN A 8 -11.95 -2.83 10.62
N PHE A 9 -11.39 -1.63 10.52
CA PHE A 9 -11.89 -0.56 9.66
C PHE A 9 -12.02 -1.04 8.20
N VAL A 10 -10.93 -1.55 7.61
CA VAL A 10 -10.95 -2.07 6.23
C VAL A 10 -11.99 -3.18 6.05
N ARG A 11 -12.10 -4.11 7.01
CA ARG A 11 -13.10 -5.19 6.93
C ARG A 11 -14.54 -4.66 6.90
N GLU A 12 -14.81 -3.55 7.58
CA GLU A 12 -16.15 -2.98 7.71
C GLU A 12 -16.49 -2.05 6.54
N THR A 13 -15.49 -1.43 5.90
CA THR A 13 -15.69 -0.45 4.83
C THR A 13 -15.51 -1.00 3.42
N ASP A 14 -14.77 -2.09 3.25
CA ASP A 14 -14.43 -2.65 1.95
C ASP A 14 -14.98 -4.08 1.78
N SER A 15 -16.12 -4.17 1.12
CA SER A 15 -16.74 -5.44 0.75
C SER A 15 -16.04 -6.15 -0.41
N GLY A 16 -15.24 -5.43 -1.21
CA GLY A 16 -14.53 -5.96 -2.38
C GLY A 16 -13.21 -6.66 -2.01
N GLY A 17 -12.60 -6.27 -0.89
CA GLY A 17 -11.35 -6.83 -0.40
C GLY A 17 -10.09 -6.32 -1.11
N ASP A 18 -10.22 -5.18 -1.79
CA ASP A 18 -9.14 -4.52 -2.53
C ASP A 18 -8.26 -3.66 -1.61
N LEU A 19 -8.82 -3.16 -0.49
CA LEU A 19 -8.09 -2.36 0.48
C LEU A 19 -7.17 -3.24 1.32
N ILE A 20 -5.94 -2.75 1.49
CA ILE A 20 -4.92 -3.41 2.31
C ILE A 20 -4.73 -2.61 3.60
N PRO A 21 -5.00 -3.20 4.78
CA PRO A 21 -4.82 -2.49 6.04
C PRO A 21 -3.34 -2.28 6.37
N VAL A 22 -2.99 -1.06 6.77
CA VAL A 22 -1.64 -0.72 7.23
C VAL A 22 -1.43 -1.22 8.66
N SER A 23 -0.34 -1.97 8.90
CA SER A 23 -0.06 -2.56 10.22
C SER A 23 0.83 -1.69 11.11
N HIS A 24 1.65 -0.81 10.55
CA HIS A 24 2.61 0.01 11.29
C HIS A 24 2.33 1.49 11.07
N LEU A 25 2.11 2.24 12.16
CA LEU A 25 1.82 3.68 12.09
C LEU A 25 2.97 4.45 11.43
N ASN A 26 4.22 4.17 11.82
CA ASN A 26 5.42 4.82 11.25
C ASN A 26 5.63 4.58 9.75
N SER A 27 4.88 3.64 9.17
CA SER A 27 4.94 3.36 7.73
C SER A 27 3.80 4.05 6.96
N SER A 28 2.81 4.61 7.66
CA SER A 28 1.67 5.28 7.06
C SER A 28 2.10 6.52 6.28
N ASP A 29 3.04 7.31 6.81
CA ASP A 29 3.48 8.55 6.18
C ASP A 29 4.18 8.32 4.83
N LYS A 30 4.72 7.11 4.63
CA LYS A 30 5.40 6.68 3.39
C LYS A 30 4.43 6.21 2.31
N LEU A 31 3.17 5.97 2.67
CA LEU A 31 2.12 5.57 1.75
C LEU A 31 1.39 6.82 1.26
N GLN A 32 2.02 7.50 0.31
CA GLN A 32 1.39 8.57 -0.43
C GLN A 32 0.82 8.03 -1.74
N LEU A 33 -0.06 8.81 -2.35
CA LEU A 33 -0.57 8.49 -3.67
C LEU A 33 0.60 8.47 -4.67
N LEU A 34 0.59 7.51 -5.59
CA LEU A 34 1.67 7.25 -6.55
C LEU A 34 3.00 6.72 -5.93
N SER A 35 3.04 6.40 -4.63
CA SER A 35 4.18 5.68 -4.04
C SER A 35 4.23 4.23 -4.53
N LEU A 36 5.43 3.71 -4.77
CA LEU A 36 5.60 2.30 -5.15
C LEU A 36 5.72 1.39 -3.94
N VAL A 37 5.19 0.18 -4.08
CA VAL A 37 5.30 -0.89 -3.10
C VAL A 37 5.73 -2.18 -3.78
N THR A 38 6.51 -3.00 -3.08
CA THR A 38 6.84 -4.34 -3.54
C THR A 38 5.97 -5.36 -2.83
N LYS A 39 5.51 -6.37 -3.58
CA LYS A 39 4.76 -7.50 -3.02
C LYS A 39 5.63 -8.74 -3.02
N ARG A 40 5.83 -9.34 -1.84
CA ARG A 40 6.53 -10.61 -1.76
C ARG A 40 5.65 -11.73 -2.36
N LYS A 41 6.20 -12.51 -3.28
CA LYS A 41 5.53 -13.68 -3.85
C LYS A 41 5.18 -14.66 -2.73
N LYS A 42 3.94 -15.14 -2.73
CA LYS A 42 3.50 -16.17 -1.80
C LYS A 42 4.07 -17.51 -2.25
N PHE A 43 4.60 -18.29 -1.30
CA PHE A 43 4.95 -19.69 -1.56
C PHE A 43 3.78 -20.62 -1.28
N TRP A 44 2.86 -20.22 -0.39
CA TRP A 44 1.64 -20.97 -0.06
C TRP A 44 0.39 -20.11 -0.15
N CYS A 45 -0.73 -20.69 -0.60
CA CYS A 45 -2.03 -20.00 -0.74
C CYS A 45 -2.53 -19.38 0.58
N TRP A 46 -2.23 -20.02 1.71
CA TRP A 46 -2.58 -19.58 3.07
C TRP A 46 -1.71 -18.43 3.60
N GLN A 47 -0.54 -18.20 3.00
CA GLN A 47 0.34 -17.14 3.46
C GLN A 47 -0.28 -15.77 3.16
N LYS A 48 -0.28 -14.91 4.18
CA LYS A 48 -0.67 -13.51 3.99
C LYS A 48 0.38 -12.82 3.13
N PRO A 49 -0.04 -12.06 2.10
CA PRO A 49 0.90 -11.28 1.29
C PRO A 49 1.56 -10.24 2.19
N LYS A 50 2.87 -10.03 1.99
CA LYS A 50 3.63 -8.98 2.67
C LYS A 50 4.03 -7.93 1.65
N TYR A 51 3.80 -6.68 2.01
CA TYR A 51 4.15 -5.52 1.20
C TYR A 51 5.31 -4.78 1.86
N HIS A 52 6.24 -4.29 1.05
CA HIS A 52 7.32 -3.42 1.49
C HIS A 52 7.16 -2.06 0.84
N PHE A 53 7.12 -1.02 1.66
CA PHE A 53 7.01 0.35 1.19
C PHE A 53 8.36 0.83 0.73
N LEU A 54 8.38 1.46 -0.44
CA LEU A 54 9.56 2.10 -0.98
C LEU A 54 9.49 3.60 -0.72
N THR A 55 10.65 4.25 -0.76
CA THR A 55 10.76 5.72 -0.72
C THR A 55 10.69 6.33 -2.12
N VAL A 56 10.42 5.53 -3.16
CA VAL A 56 10.31 5.96 -4.55
C VAL A 56 8.83 6.09 -4.96
N THR A 57 8.58 7.07 -5.81
CA THR A 57 7.28 7.38 -6.42
C THR A 57 7.29 7.02 -7.89
N LEU A 58 6.11 6.97 -8.50
CA LEU A 58 5.97 6.63 -9.93
C LEU A 58 6.70 7.63 -10.82
N SER A 59 6.71 8.91 -10.43
CA SER A 59 7.44 9.96 -11.14
C SER A 59 8.95 9.73 -11.16
N ASP A 60 9.53 9.10 -10.14
CA ASP A 60 10.97 8.81 -10.09
C ASP A 60 11.39 7.71 -11.09
N VAL A 61 10.43 6.92 -11.57
CA VAL A 61 10.68 5.80 -12.49
C VAL A 61 10.35 6.15 -13.93
N LEU A 62 9.44 7.11 -14.18
CA LEU A 62 9.10 7.53 -15.53
C LEU A 62 10.14 8.51 -16.07
N THR A 63 10.45 8.36 -17.36
CA THR A 63 11.43 9.19 -18.09
C THR A 63 10.88 10.57 -18.51
N GLU A 64 9.61 10.85 -18.24
CA GLU A 64 8.95 12.11 -18.60
C GLU A 64 9.28 13.19 -17.55
N ASP A 65 9.72 14.38 -18.00
CA ASP A 65 10.10 15.50 -17.10
C ASP A 65 8.94 16.09 -16.28
N LYS A 66 7.70 15.65 -16.51
CA LYS A 66 6.51 16.19 -15.84
C LYS A 66 6.03 15.26 -14.73
N PRO A 67 5.89 15.76 -13.47
CA PRO A 67 5.34 14.98 -12.38
C PRO A 67 3.94 14.48 -12.70
N ILE A 68 3.71 13.20 -12.45
CA ILE A 68 2.39 12.56 -12.64
C ILE A 68 1.45 13.08 -11.56
N LYS A 69 0.23 13.44 -11.96
CA LYS A 69 -0.83 13.81 -11.03
C LYS A 69 -1.78 12.63 -10.84
N PRO A 70 -2.25 12.38 -9.61
CA PRO A 70 -3.27 11.38 -9.39
C PRO A 70 -4.57 11.69 -10.11
N GLY A 71 -5.32 10.65 -10.49
CA GLY A 71 -6.68 10.80 -11.01
C GLY A 71 -7.63 11.39 -9.97
N LYS A 72 -8.73 11.98 -10.44
CA LYS A 72 -9.84 12.44 -9.59
C LYS A 72 -10.70 11.27 -9.13
#